data_AF-L9Y5C1-F1
#
_entry.id   AF-L9Y5C1-F1
#
_cell.length_a   1.000
_cell.length_b   1.000
_cell.length_c   1.000
_cell.angle_alpha   90.00
_cell.angle_beta   90.00
_cell.angle_gamma   90.00
#
_symmetry.space_group_name_H-M   'P 1'
#
loop_
_entity.id
_entity.type
_entity.pdbx_description
1 polymer ?
#
loop_
_entity_poly.entity_id
_entity_poly.type
_entity_poly.pdbx_seq_one_letter_code
_entity_poly.pdbx_strand_id
1 'polypeptide(L)'
;MRSVPIVDRVTDAFFALDTGFRFTYLNERAETLLKRSREDLIGRVMWDEFPQTVETQFPDGFHRAMDEQVPVSFEIYHTHLETWFEARAYPSQNGLSVYMRDVTERRAQETTVAQHAAVVEAIRDAVITLDRNREIVAINGATETLLGADRSTLDGEHVETLTELAGIDDQHAVDIGRAITDVDVGNADRRQLELPYTGPDGDDRMGEFRFVPIEDDTATVAAVVRDITDQHEYDRVVTSLHEITRWLLESDDPEEICAISVHAGSDLLDLPISGVWLLEEEQGYLEPVAGTAGAHDEFGGLPRFNPGEGLVWDVFEAGEVERFDDLETVGELYNPDTPLRSEIIAPIGTHGVLMTGALDPNRFDETDVDLISTLVENTRAALDRADRERVLRDRTAELERQTERLEAVADVLSTDLKDQLTAVADALEDDTADEWEFPLAEDTVETTLDRAEGLVDDVREFARNASAIGPRSRLRLESAITDAVGESRLDEDSIIVDGAAALRADPDRFVHLLETAFDSAVARADGDVTIQIGLVGFEDGGSRGFFLLDDAAEIPPNAHERVLDPTRDDDTAIDGLGLALVRAIAEAHDWECTVSNGANGGTRIEIRDVTTLERRLE
;
A
#
# COMPACT_ATOMS: atom_id res chain seq x y z
N MET A 1 79.64 8.38 -68.58
CA MET A 1 79.19 8.73 -67.22
C MET A 1 77.68 8.56 -67.21
N ARG A 2 77.18 7.49 -66.58
CA ARG A 2 75.76 7.08 -66.60
C ARG A 2 74.94 8.14 -65.83
N SER A 3 73.98 8.77 -66.49
CA SER A 3 72.94 9.56 -65.82
C SER A 3 71.93 8.58 -65.21
N VAL A 4 71.99 8.37 -63.89
CA VAL A 4 70.89 7.75 -63.16
C VAL A 4 69.68 8.68 -63.34
N PRO A 5 68.55 8.21 -63.91
CA PRO A 5 67.40 9.07 -64.12
C PRO A 5 66.92 9.61 -62.76
N ILE A 6 66.55 10.89 -62.72
CA ILE A 6 66.04 11.61 -61.54
C ILE A 6 64.84 10.89 -60.87
N VAL A 7 64.23 9.95 -61.58
CA VAL A 7 63.05 9.16 -61.19
C VAL A 7 63.36 8.04 -60.19
N ASP A 8 64.61 7.56 -60.08
CA ASP A 8 65.01 6.58 -59.05
C ASP A 8 65.06 7.19 -57.63
N ARG A 9 64.91 8.52 -57.50
CA ARG A 9 64.84 9.23 -56.20
C ARG A 9 63.42 9.54 -55.73
N VAL A 10 62.40 9.17 -56.50
CA VAL A 10 60.99 9.42 -56.14
C VAL A 10 60.54 8.34 -55.15
N THR A 11 59.86 8.76 -54.08
CA THR A 11 59.38 7.87 -53.01
C THR A 11 58.25 6.94 -53.48
N ASP A 12 57.50 7.39 -54.48
CA ASP A 12 56.37 6.68 -55.08
C ASP A 12 56.84 5.68 -56.15
N ALA A 13 56.04 4.62 -56.36
CA ALA A 13 56.28 3.67 -57.43
C ALA A 13 56.05 4.35 -58.78
N PHE A 14 57.00 4.21 -59.69
CA PHE A 14 56.92 4.77 -61.02
C PHE A 14 57.25 3.72 -62.06
N PHE A 15 56.42 3.65 -63.10
CA PHE A 15 56.70 2.86 -64.29
C PHE A 15 56.24 3.58 -65.55
N ALA A 16 56.91 3.30 -66.66
CA ALA A 16 56.54 3.82 -67.97
C ALA A 16 56.15 2.67 -68.89
N LEU A 17 55.11 2.88 -69.68
CA LEU A 17 54.60 1.97 -70.68
C LEU A 17 54.77 2.57 -72.08
N ASP A 18 54.96 1.74 -73.10
CA ASP A 18 54.85 2.18 -74.50
C ASP A 18 53.38 2.25 -74.97
N THR A 19 53.15 2.60 -76.24
CA THR A 19 51.81 2.67 -76.85
C THR A 19 51.11 1.31 -76.96
N GLY A 20 51.83 0.21 -76.76
CA GLY A 20 51.28 -1.15 -76.66
C GLY A 20 51.10 -1.61 -75.21
N PHE A 21 51.14 -0.69 -74.23
CA PHE A 21 51.09 -0.96 -72.79
C PHE A 21 52.20 -1.90 -72.30
N ARG A 22 53.36 -1.93 -72.97
CA ARG A 22 54.52 -2.72 -72.52
C ARG A 22 55.40 -1.92 -71.59
N PHE A 23 55.87 -2.53 -70.51
CA PHE A 23 56.78 -1.85 -69.59
C PHE A 23 58.09 -1.49 -70.28
N THR A 24 58.43 -0.19 -70.29
CA THR A 24 59.70 0.33 -70.81
C THR A 24 60.64 0.76 -69.69
N TYR A 25 60.10 1.06 -68.50
CA TYR A 25 60.87 1.40 -67.33
C TYR A 25 60.09 1.11 -66.05
N LEU A 26 60.78 0.67 -64.99
CA LEU A 26 60.28 0.58 -63.63
C LEU A 26 61.38 1.06 -62.68
N ASN A 27 61.04 1.88 -61.69
CA ASN A 27 61.94 2.19 -60.58
C ASN A 27 61.90 1.08 -59.51
N GLU A 28 62.88 1.07 -58.58
CA GLU A 28 62.97 0.05 -57.52
C GLU A 28 61.72 0.00 -56.62
N ARG A 29 61.02 1.14 -56.47
CA ARG A 29 59.77 1.24 -55.72
C ARG A 29 58.63 0.51 -56.43
N ALA A 30 58.54 0.61 -57.75
CA ALA A 30 57.60 -0.16 -58.55
C ALA A 30 57.93 -1.66 -58.54
N GLU A 31 59.21 -2.06 -58.55
CA GLU A 31 59.60 -3.47 -58.40
C GLU A 31 59.13 -4.04 -57.04
N THR A 32 59.32 -3.26 -55.97
CA THR A 32 58.91 -3.62 -54.61
C THR A 32 57.40 -3.72 -54.47
N LEU A 33 56.67 -2.72 -54.99
CA LEU A 33 55.21 -2.65 -54.91
C LEU A 33 54.54 -3.75 -55.74
N LEU A 34 55.02 -3.99 -56.97
CA LEU A 34 54.49 -5.02 -57.86
C LEU A 34 55.00 -6.44 -57.51
N LYS A 35 55.89 -6.57 -56.52
CA LYS A 35 56.54 -7.83 -56.09
C LYS A 35 57.16 -8.62 -57.27
N ARG A 36 57.69 -7.91 -58.27
CA ARG A 36 58.25 -8.45 -59.51
C ARG A 36 59.47 -7.62 -59.93
N SER A 37 60.49 -8.28 -60.46
CA SER A 37 61.69 -7.59 -60.92
C SER A 37 61.45 -6.87 -62.26
N ARG A 38 62.17 -5.79 -62.50
CA ARG A 38 62.18 -5.08 -63.79
C ARG A 38 62.68 -5.97 -64.91
N GLU A 39 63.61 -6.89 -64.63
CA GLU A 39 64.14 -7.83 -65.62
C GLU A 39 63.04 -8.77 -66.13
N ASP A 40 62.07 -9.10 -65.28
CA ASP A 40 60.92 -9.93 -65.66
C ASP A 40 59.85 -9.15 -66.43
N LEU A 41 59.62 -7.89 -66.09
CA LEU A 41 58.48 -7.12 -66.60
C LEU A 41 58.79 -6.28 -67.84
N ILE A 42 60.03 -5.83 -68.04
CA ILE A 42 60.39 -4.97 -69.18
C ILE A 42 60.13 -5.68 -70.51
N GLY A 43 59.38 -5.03 -71.40
CA GLY A 43 58.97 -5.53 -72.72
C GLY A 43 57.69 -6.38 -72.72
N ARG A 44 57.16 -6.74 -71.55
CA ARG A 44 55.89 -7.47 -71.42
C ARG A 44 54.71 -6.52 -71.32
N VAL A 45 53.56 -6.95 -71.81
CA VAL A 45 52.31 -6.17 -71.77
C VAL A 45 51.76 -6.19 -70.34
N MET A 46 51.44 -5.02 -69.81
CA MET A 46 50.93 -4.86 -68.45
C MET A 46 49.70 -5.75 -68.18
N TRP A 47 48.80 -5.85 -69.15
CA TRP A 47 47.56 -6.64 -69.06
C TRP A 47 47.80 -8.14 -68.98
N ASP A 48 48.87 -8.65 -69.59
CA ASP A 48 49.17 -10.09 -69.61
C ASP A 48 49.80 -10.54 -68.28
N GLU A 49 50.63 -9.68 -67.68
CA GLU A 49 51.31 -9.96 -66.41
C GLU A 49 50.42 -9.68 -65.20
N PHE A 50 49.46 -8.78 -65.34
CA PHE A 50 48.46 -8.46 -64.34
C PHE A 50 47.04 -8.59 -64.94
N PRO A 51 46.59 -9.82 -65.28
CA PRO A 51 45.30 -10.05 -65.95
C PRO A 51 44.09 -9.79 -65.04
N GLN A 52 44.28 -9.77 -63.72
CA GLN A 52 43.21 -9.54 -62.76
C GLN A 52 42.86 -8.06 -62.57
N THR A 53 43.70 -7.14 -63.08
CA THR A 53 43.38 -5.71 -63.12
C THR A 53 42.43 -5.37 -64.27
N VAL A 54 42.12 -6.32 -65.16
CA VAL A 54 41.17 -6.13 -66.28
C VAL A 54 39.71 -6.11 -65.79
N GLU A 55 39.40 -6.64 -64.61
CA GLU A 55 38.03 -6.65 -64.03
C GLU A 55 37.69 -5.40 -63.18
N THR A 56 38.66 -4.51 -62.95
CA THR A 56 38.45 -3.26 -62.17
C THR A 56 38.48 -2.05 -63.11
N GLN A 57 38.15 -0.84 -62.64
CA GLN A 57 38.22 0.41 -63.43
C GLN A 57 39.65 0.83 -63.88
N PHE A 58 40.62 -0.06 -63.70
CA PHE A 58 42.04 0.12 -63.96
C PHE A 58 42.39 0.26 -65.47
N PRO A 59 41.75 -0.45 -66.42
CA PRO A 59 41.96 -0.27 -67.85
C PRO A 59 41.43 1.08 -68.34
N ASP A 60 40.25 1.49 -67.87
CA ASP A 60 39.56 2.69 -68.37
C ASP A 60 40.36 3.97 -68.11
N GLY A 61 40.96 4.10 -66.92
CA GLY A 61 41.78 5.27 -66.58
C GLY A 61 43.04 5.39 -67.43
N PHE A 62 43.72 4.28 -67.74
CA PHE A 62 44.94 4.27 -68.55
C PHE A 62 44.66 4.37 -70.05
N HIS A 63 43.61 3.71 -70.55
CA HIS A 63 43.13 3.88 -71.92
C HIS A 63 42.71 5.32 -72.18
N ARG A 64 41.91 5.90 -71.28
CA ARG A 64 41.50 7.31 -71.39
C ARG A 64 42.70 8.26 -71.42
N ALA A 65 43.66 8.09 -70.52
CA ALA A 65 44.87 8.92 -70.53
C ALA A 65 45.62 8.80 -71.87
N MET A 66 45.74 7.59 -72.42
CA MET A 66 46.43 7.34 -73.68
C MET A 66 45.65 7.82 -74.93
N ASP A 67 44.33 7.65 -74.94
CA ASP A 67 43.47 8.00 -76.08
C ASP A 67 43.17 9.50 -76.14
N GLU A 68 42.83 10.11 -75.00
CA GLU A 68 42.52 11.54 -74.90
C GLU A 68 43.79 12.40 -74.77
N GLN A 69 44.95 11.79 -74.53
CA GLN A 69 46.24 12.47 -74.30
C GLN A 69 46.16 13.53 -73.17
N VAL A 70 45.35 13.26 -72.14
CA VAL A 70 45.25 14.09 -70.92
C VAL A 70 45.69 13.32 -69.68
N PRO A 71 46.35 13.96 -68.69
CA PRO A 71 46.65 13.32 -67.43
C PRO A 71 45.37 12.90 -66.68
N VAL A 72 45.33 11.69 -66.15
CA VAL A 72 44.19 11.16 -65.38
C VAL A 72 44.69 10.67 -64.02
N SER A 73 43.92 10.94 -62.96
CA SER A 73 44.15 10.47 -61.61
C SER A 73 42.93 9.68 -61.13
N PHE A 74 43.15 8.50 -60.55
CA PHE A 74 42.08 7.64 -60.05
C PHE A 74 42.59 6.74 -58.91
N GLU A 75 41.69 6.36 -58.00
CA GLU A 75 41.98 5.42 -56.90
C GLU A 75 41.47 4.02 -57.23
N ILE A 76 42.23 3.01 -56.83
CA ILE A 76 42.00 1.61 -57.17
C ILE A 76 42.34 0.71 -55.99
N TYR A 77 41.54 -0.33 -55.78
CA TYR A 77 41.86 -1.39 -54.84
C TYR A 77 42.48 -2.58 -55.58
N HIS A 78 43.65 -3.02 -55.13
CA HIS A 78 44.33 -4.16 -55.73
C HIS A 78 44.12 -5.42 -54.87
N THR A 79 43.21 -6.29 -55.29
CA THR A 79 42.72 -7.46 -54.53
C THR A 79 43.84 -8.38 -54.00
N HIS A 80 44.89 -8.65 -54.77
CA HIS A 80 45.98 -9.55 -54.35
C HIS A 80 47.04 -8.91 -53.45
N LEU A 81 47.13 -7.58 -53.49
CA LEU A 81 48.04 -6.85 -52.61
C LEU A 81 47.29 -6.34 -51.38
N GLU A 82 45.96 -6.46 -51.37
CA GLU A 82 45.05 -5.94 -50.33
C GLU A 82 45.32 -4.45 -50.03
N THR A 83 45.73 -3.70 -51.05
CA THR A 83 46.25 -2.33 -50.94
C THR A 83 45.46 -1.38 -51.85
N TRP A 84 45.14 -0.19 -51.37
CA TRP A 84 44.58 0.91 -52.17
C TRP A 84 45.71 1.75 -52.77
N PHE A 85 45.64 2.02 -54.07
CA PHE A 85 46.58 2.88 -54.78
C PHE A 85 45.87 4.10 -55.39
N GLU A 86 46.50 5.26 -55.27
CA GLU A 86 46.24 6.41 -56.13
C GLU A 86 47.17 6.32 -57.34
N ALA A 87 46.59 6.11 -58.53
CA ALA A 87 47.33 6.05 -59.79
C ALA A 87 47.18 7.37 -60.55
N ARG A 88 48.31 7.97 -60.92
CA ARG A 88 48.38 9.17 -61.78
C ARG A 88 49.08 8.83 -63.08
N ALA A 89 48.31 8.85 -64.16
CA ALA A 89 48.76 8.49 -65.49
C ALA A 89 48.99 9.76 -66.32
N TYR A 90 50.21 9.94 -66.81
CA TYR A 90 50.62 11.07 -67.65
C TYR A 90 50.96 10.57 -69.06
N PRO A 91 50.14 10.88 -70.07
CA PRO A 91 50.36 10.42 -71.43
C PRO A 91 51.46 11.21 -72.13
N SER A 92 52.07 10.59 -73.14
CA SER A 92 53.07 11.17 -74.02
C SER A 92 52.99 10.55 -75.41
N GLN A 93 53.67 11.15 -76.39
CA GLN A 93 53.74 10.63 -77.76
C GLN A 93 54.35 9.21 -77.86
N ASN A 94 55.13 8.80 -76.86
CA ASN A 94 55.83 7.52 -76.85
C ASN A 94 55.21 6.48 -75.91
N GLY A 95 54.08 6.80 -75.26
CA GLY A 95 53.41 5.93 -74.29
C GLY A 95 52.97 6.65 -73.02
N LEU A 96 52.93 5.96 -71.89
CA LEU A 96 52.30 6.42 -70.65
C LEU A 96 53.25 6.34 -69.45
N SER A 97 53.39 7.43 -68.70
CA SER A 97 54.12 7.44 -67.42
C SER A 97 53.14 7.34 -66.27
N VAL A 98 53.29 6.36 -65.38
CA VAL A 98 52.36 6.12 -64.29
C VAL A 98 53.08 6.25 -62.95
N TYR A 99 52.51 7.05 -62.06
CA TYR A 99 52.87 7.11 -60.65
C TYR A 99 51.80 6.38 -59.85
N MET A 100 52.22 5.49 -58.95
CA MET A 100 51.34 4.83 -58.01
C MET A 100 51.81 5.11 -56.59
N ARG A 101 50.88 5.60 -55.78
CA ARG A 101 51.10 5.83 -54.35
C ARG A 101 50.17 4.95 -53.55
N ASP A 102 50.71 4.27 -52.55
CA ASP A 102 49.91 3.55 -51.56
C ASP A 102 49.16 4.57 -50.70
N VAL A 103 47.83 4.44 -50.67
CA VAL A 103 46.93 5.28 -49.87
C VAL A 103 46.14 4.45 -48.84
N THR A 104 46.56 3.21 -48.59
CA THR A 104 45.88 2.28 -47.69
C THR A 104 45.84 2.79 -46.26
N GLU A 105 46.96 3.33 -45.76
CA GLU A 105 47.03 3.90 -44.41
C GLU A 105 46.11 5.13 -44.26
N ARG A 106 46.11 6.01 -45.26
CA ARG A 106 45.21 7.18 -45.31
C ARG A 106 43.74 6.76 -45.35
N ARG A 107 43.38 5.80 -46.22
CA ARG A 107 42.02 5.26 -46.33
C ARG A 107 41.58 4.53 -45.07
N ALA A 108 42.46 3.76 -44.45
CA ALA A 108 42.19 3.09 -43.18
C ALA A 108 41.92 4.12 -42.08
N GLN A 109 42.72 5.19 -41.98
CA GLN A 109 42.52 6.26 -41.00
C GLN A 109 41.22 7.04 -41.27
N GLU A 110 40.95 7.43 -42.51
CA GLU A 110 39.68 8.08 -42.91
C GLU A 110 38.47 7.19 -42.61
N THR A 111 38.57 5.89 -42.87
CA THR A 111 37.49 4.93 -42.62
C THR A 111 37.28 4.71 -41.12
N THR A 112 38.35 4.58 -40.33
CA THR A 112 38.27 4.45 -38.87
C THR A 112 37.65 5.68 -38.23
N VAL A 113 38.07 6.89 -38.66
CA VAL A 113 37.46 8.15 -38.17
C VAL A 113 35.99 8.23 -38.56
N ALA A 114 35.64 7.90 -39.82
CA ALA A 114 34.25 7.86 -40.25
C ALA A 114 33.43 6.81 -39.49
N GLN A 115 34.01 5.66 -39.17
CA GLN A 115 33.38 4.61 -38.36
C GLN A 115 33.16 5.07 -36.91
N HIS A 116 34.14 5.73 -36.28
CA HIS A 116 34.00 6.26 -34.93
C HIS A 116 32.95 7.37 -34.86
N ALA A 117 32.94 8.29 -35.83
CA ALA A 117 31.91 9.32 -35.95
C ALA A 117 30.52 8.69 -36.15
N ALA A 118 30.40 7.68 -37.03
CA ALA A 118 29.16 6.95 -37.23
C ALA A 118 28.68 6.21 -35.97
N VAL A 119 29.60 5.69 -35.13
CA VAL A 119 29.25 5.08 -33.84
C VAL A 119 28.67 6.13 -32.89
N VAL A 120 29.31 7.29 -32.74
CA VAL A 120 28.83 8.37 -31.86
C VAL A 120 27.48 8.93 -32.31
N GLU A 121 27.30 9.10 -33.63
CA GLU A 121 26.02 9.53 -34.21
C GLU A 121 24.90 8.48 -34.09
N ALA A 122 25.26 7.19 -33.96
CA ALA A 122 24.28 6.12 -33.74
C ALA A 122 23.88 5.94 -32.26
N ILE A 123 24.59 6.59 -31.32
CA ILE A 123 24.21 6.58 -29.91
C ILE A 123 22.91 7.37 -29.74
N ARG A 124 21.93 6.77 -29.06
CA ARG A 124 20.63 7.39 -28.80
C ARG A 124 20.67 8.41 -27.66
N ASP A 125 21.61 8.25 -26.75
CA ASP A 125 21.85 9.19 -25.66
C ASP A 125 22.55 10.44 -26.22
N ALA A 126 22.25 11.60 -25.66
CA ALA A 126 22.89 12.85 -26.06
C ALA A 126 24.36 12.83 -25.61
N VAL A 127 25.29 13.14 -26.51
CA VAL A 127 26.73 13.17 -26.23
C VAL A 127 27.25 14.55 -26.56
N ILE A 128 27.84 15.21 -25.56
CA ILE A 128 28.46 16.53 -25.67
C ILE A 128 29.93 16.40 -25.27
N THR A 129 30.83 16.98 -26.04
CA THR A 129 32.24 17.12 -25.66
C THR A 129 32.57 18.58 -25.39
N LEU A 130 33.37 18.81 -24.34
CA LEU A 130 33.72 20.13 -23.83
C LEU A 130 35.25 20.29 -23.82
N ASP A 131 35.72 21.50 -24.08
CA ASP A 131 37.13 21.86 -23.92
C ASP A 131 37.46 22.29 -22.46
N ARG A 132 38.71 22.73 -22.24
CA ARG A 132 39.20 23.22 -20.94
C ARG A 132 38.52 24.49 -20.44
N ASN A 133 37.91 25.26 -21.34
CA ASN A 133 37.16 26.46 -21.01
C ASN A 133 35.66 26.17 -20.85
N ARG A 134 35.25 24.90 -20.91
CA ARG A 134 33.84 24.44 -20.91
C ARG A 134 33.07 24.94 -22.14
N GLU A 135 33.76 25.18 -23.25
CA GLU A 135 33.15 25.46 -24.55
C GLU A 135 32.83 24.13 -25.25
N ILE A 136 31.71 24.11 -25.98
CA ILE A 136 31.20 22.93 -26.67
C ILE A 136 32.03 22.69 -27.93
N VAL A 137 32.66 21.52 -28.01
CA VAL A 137 33.53 21.11 -29.12
C VAL A 137 32.75 20.30 -30.15
N ALA A 138 31.89 19.40 -29.68
CA ALA A 138 31.00 18.62 -30.53
C ALA A 138 29.78 18.13 -29.77
N ILE A 139 28.70 17.92 -30.51
CA ILE A 139 27.50 17.21 -30.07
C ILE A 139 27.09 16.17 -31.13
N ASN A 140 26.34 15.14 -30.73
CA ASN A 140 25.70 14.21 -31.66
C ASN A 140 24.26 14.63 -32.00
N GLY A 141 23.65 14.01 -33.01
CA GLY A 141 22.27 14.32 -33.39
C GLY A 141 21.21 14.03 -32.30
N ALA A 142 21.52 13.17 -31.33
CA ALA A 142 20.65 12.95 -30.18
C ALA A 142 20.56 14.19 -29.28
N THR A 143 21.65 14.94 -29.10
CA THR A 143 21.65 16.22 -28.36
C THR A 143 20.77 17.27 -29.05
N GLU A 144 20.82 17.36 -30.39
CA GLU A 144 19.96 18.29 -31.15
C GLU A 144 18.49 17.97 -30.97
N THR A 145 18.15 16.67 -30.94
CA THR A 145 16.78 16.20 -30.70
C THR A 145 16.32 16.48 -29.27
N LEU A 146 17.19 16.27 -28.28
CA LEU A 146 16.88 16.47 -26.86
C LEU A 146 16.62 17.94 -26.54
N LEU A 147 17.38 18.87 -27.13
CA LEU A 147 17.28 20.31 -26.85
C LEU A 147 16.45 21.10 -27.87
N GLY A 148 16.07 20.50 -29.00
CA GLY A 148 15.39 21.20 -30.10
C GLY A 148 16.25 22.29 -30.76
N ALA A 149 17.58 22.19 -30.66
CA ALA A 149 18.54 23.19 -31.14
C ALA A 149 19.55 22.59 -32.13
N ASP A 150 19.87 23.34 -33.19
CA ASP A 150 20.80 22.92 -34.24
C ASP A 150 22.26 23.06 -33.78
N ARG A 151 23.09 22.08 -34.08
CA ARG A 151 24.51 22.04 -33.74
C ARG A 151 25.27 23.30 -34.12
N SER A 152 24.93 23.94 -35.24
CA SER A 152 25.60 25.17 -35.70
C SER A 152 25.44 26.36 -34.75
N THR A 153 24.43 26.31 -33.88
CA THR A 153 24.15 27.33 -32.87
C THR A 153 24.78 27.04 -31.51
N LEU A 154 25.25 25.81 -31.30
CA LEU A 154 25.80 25.33 -30.03
C LEU A 154 27.32 25.12 -30.09
N ASP A 155 27.88 24.83 -31.27
CA ASP A 155 29.31 24.65 -31.44
C ASP A 155 30.08 25.94 -31.04
N GLY A 156 30.98 25.82 -30.06
CA GLY A 156 31.80 26.90 -29.52
C GLY A 156 31.13 27.75 -28.43
N GLU A 157 29.86 27.52 -28.13
CA GLU A 157 29.18 28.19 -27.00
C GLU A 157 29.61 27.56 -25.66
N HIS A 158 29.40 28.30 -24.58
CA HIS A 158 29.69 27.80 -23.24
C HIS A 158 28.61 26.82 -22.77
N VAL A 159 28.99 25.80 -21.99
CA VAL A 159 28.06 24.76 -21.50
C VAL A 159 26.83 25.30 -20.75
N GLU A 160 26.90 26.52 -20.21
CA GLU A 160 25.76 27.20 -19.57
C GLU A 160 24.59 27.45 -20.52
N THR A 161 24.87 27.68 -21.81
CA THR A 161 23.84 27.80 -22.84
C THR A 161 23.00 26.52 -22.94
N LEU A 162 23.61 25.33 -22.77
CA LEU A 162 22.88 24.06 -22.76
C LEU A 162 22.00 23.93 -21.51
N THR A 163 22.49 24.33 -20.34
CA THR A 163 21.69 24.26 -19.11
C THR A 163 20.50 25.21 -19.16
N GLU A 164 20.67 26.41 -19.75
CA GLU A 164 19.58 27.37 -19.96
C GLU A 164 18.53 26.86 -20.95
N LEU A 165 18.97 26.30 -22.09
CA LEU A 165 18.06 25.72 -23.09
C LEU A 165 17.29 24.52 -22.55
N ALA A 166 17.94 23.70 -21.71
CA ALA A 166 17.34 22.56 -21.05
C ALA A 166 16.47 22.94 -19.84
N GLY A 167 16.21 24.23 -19.57
CA GLY A 167 15.38 24.66 -18.45
C GLY A 167 15.91 24.24 -17.06
N ILE A 168 17.21 23.96 -16.95
CA ILE A 168 17.83 23.52 -15.69
C ILE A 168 17.98 24.74 -14.78
N ASP A 169 17.51 24.62 -13.54
CA ASP A 169 17.62 25.72 -12.56
C ASP A 169 19.07 26.03 -12.16
N ASP A 170 19.28 27.21 -11.58
CA ASP A 170 20.61 27.70 -11.17
C ASP A 170 21.33 26.75 -10.21
N GLN A 171 20.60 26.05 -9.33
CA GLN A 171 21.19 25.17 -8.33
C GLN A 171 21.75 23.90 -9.00
N HIS A 172 20.97 23.30 -9.89
CA HIS A 172 21.37 22.13 -10.67
C HIS A 172 22.45 22.48 -11.71
N ALA A 173 22.42 23.68 -12.30
CA ALA A 173 23.47 24.16 -13.20
C ALA A 173 24.84 24.27 -12.48
N VAL A 174 24.83 24.73 -11.22
CA VAL A 174 26.05 24.76 -10.38
C VAL A 174 26.57 23.35 -10.10
N ASP A 175 25.68 22.38 -9.88
CA ASP A 175 26.06 20.98 -9.64
C ASP A 175 26.69 20.35 -10.88
N ILE A 176 26.17 20.63 -12.07
CA ILE A 176 26.77 20.26 -13.36
C ILE A 176 28.16 20.88 -13.52
N GLY A 177 28.31 22.19 -13.28
CA GLY A 177 29.60 22.87 -13.38
C GLY A 177 30.66 22.29 -12.43
N ARG A 178 30.25 21.93 -11.21
CA ARG A 178 31.12 21.25 -10.24
C ARG A 178 31.51 19.85 -10.70
N ALA A 179 30.56 19.07 -11.25
CA ALA A 179 30.83 17.74 -11.77
C ALA A 179 31.82 17.75 -12.94
N ILE A 180 31.68 18.70 -13.86
CA ILE A 180 32.63 18.91 -14.97
C ILE A 180 34.02 19.24 -14.42
N THR A 181 34.10 20.19 -13.48
CA THR A 181 35.38 20.62 -12.88
C THR A 181 36.10 19.48 -12.17
N ASP A 182 35.36 18.66 -11.40
CA ASP A 182 35.92 17.52 -10.68
C ASP A 182 36.54 16.49 -11.62
N VAL A 183 35.92 16.27 -12.78
CA VAL A 183 36.40 15.33 -13.79
C VAL A 183 37.58 15.91 -14.56
N ASP A 184 37.51 17.17 -15.00
CA ASP A 184 38.55 17.85 -15.77
C ASP A 184 39.87 17.98 -14.99
N VAL A 185 39.80 18.30 -13.69
CA VAL A 185 40.97 18.43 -12.81
C VAL A 185 41.49 17.07 -12.31
N GLY A 186 40.77 15.98 -12.56
CA GLY A 186 41.15 14.63 -12.15
C GLY A 186 40.86 14.32 -10.67
N ASN A 187 39.92 15.04 -10.04
CA ASN A 187 39.42 14.68 -8.71
C ASN A 187 38.53 13.43 -8.74
N ALA A 188 37.93 13.10 -9.89
CA ALA A 188 37.10 11.93 -10.08
C ALA A 188 37.26 11.35 -11.49
N ASP A 189 37.29 10.02 -11.62
CA ASP A 189 37.33 9.32 -12.91
C ASP A 189 35.97 9.38 -13.66
N ARG A 190 34.89 9.73 -12.94
CA ARG A 190 33.56 10.00 -13.47
C ARG A 190 32.68 10.72 -12.45
N ARG A 191 31.69 11.48 -12.93
CA ARG A 191 30.58 12.01 -12.13
C ARG A 191 29.25 11.65 -12.77
N GLN A 192 28.24 11.43 -11.95
CA GLN A 192 26.88 11.11 -12.37
C GLN A 192 25.91 11.94 -11.53
N LEU A 193 24.93 12.56 -12.18
CA LEU A 193 23.87 13.34 -11.58
C LEU A 193 22.54 12.93 -12.24
N GLU A 194 21.46 12.90 -11.48
CA GLU A 194 20.09 12.75 -11.98
C GLU A 194 19.38 14.05 -11.71
N LEU A 195 18.97 14.76 -12.76
CA LEU A 195 18.48 16.13 -12.66
C LEU A 195 17.25 16.33 -13.56
N PRO A 196 16.28 17.14 -13.13
CA PRO A 196 15.18 17.55 -13.98
C PRO A 196 15.68 18.48 -15.08
N TYR A 197 15.07 18.36 -16.26
CA TYR A 197 15.29 19.24 -17.40
C TYR A 197 13.99 19.37 -18.21
N THR A 198 13.87 20.42 -19.00
CA THR A 198 12.73 20.69 -19.86
C THR A 198 13.02 20.16 -21.27
N GLY A 199 12.12 19.32 -21.79
CA GLY A 199 12.14 18.80 -23.14
C GLY A 199 11.85 19.88 -24.20
N PRO A 200 11.99 19.55 -25.50
CA PRO A 200 11.82 20.51 -26.59
C PRO A 200 10.36 21.00 -26.73
N ASP A 201 9.39 20.22 -26.25
CA ASP A 201 7.96 20.57 -26.26
C ASP A 201 7.51 21.30 -24.98
N GLY A 202 8.44 21.56 -24.04
CA GLY A 202 8.17 22.22 -22.77
C GLY A 202 7.71 21.28 -21.65
N ASP A 203 7.81 19.97 -21.85
CA ASP A 203 7.52 18.92 -20.88
C ASP A 203 8.65 18.71 -19.87
N ASP A 204 8.31 18.42 -18.61
CA ASP A 204 9.29 18.12 -17.56
C ASP A 204 9.84 16.70 -17.71
N ARG A 205 11.16 16.57 -17.72
CA ARG A 205 11.87 15.30 -17.93
C ARG A 205 12.95 15.09 -16.90
N MET A 206 13.38 13.83 -16.74
CA MET A 206 14.50 13.45 -15.88
C MET A 206 15.67 12.94 -16.70
N GLY A 207 16.84 13.53 -16.52
CA GLY A 207 18.06 13.17 -17.23
C GLY A 207 19.11 12.56 -16.29
N GLU A 208 19.73 11.44 -16.69
CA GLU A 208 20.98 10.94 -16.11
C GLU A 208 22.16 11.59 -16.84
N PHE A 209 22.84 12.53 -16.17
CA PHE A 209 24.01 13.25 -16.68
C PHE A 209 25.29 12.57 -16.21
N ARG A 210 26.06 12.02 -17.13
CA ARG A 210 27.34 11.36 -16.85
C ARG A 210 28.50 12.11 -17.46
N PHE A 211 29.44 12.53 -16.62
CA PHE A 211 30.64 13.25 -17.02
C PHE A 211 31.85 12.33 -16.90
N VAL A 212 32.61 12.19 -17.98
CA VAL A 212 33.82 11.35 -18.05
C VAL A 212 34.97 12.14 -18.66
N PRO A 213 36.21 11.95 -18.19
CA PRO A 213 37.37 12.61 -18.76
C PRO A 213 37.72 11.94 -20.09
N ILE A 214 38.11 12.74 -21.07
CA ILE A 214 38.60 12.24 -22.36
C ILE A 214 39.98 12.84 -22.66
N GLU A 215 40.87 12.00 -23.17
CA GLU A 215 42.20 12.42 -23.61
C GLU A 215 42.14 12.72 -25.11
N ASP A 216 41.68 13.92 -25.46
CA ASP A 216 41.69 14.44 -26.82
C ASP A 216 42.41 15.80 -26.91
N ASP A 217 42.91 16.14 -28.10
CA ASP A 217 43.61 17.40 -28.34
C ASP A 217 42.64 18.60 -28.32
N THR A 218 41.35 18.37 -28.56
CA THR A 218 40.33 19.43 -28.67
C THR A 218 39.33 19.44 -27.53
N ALA A 219 39.10 18.30 -26.87
CA ALA A 219 38.15 18.18 -25.77
C ALA A 219 38.77 17.46 -24.55
N THR A 220 38.33 17.83 -23.35
CA THR A 220 38.81 17.25 -22.07
C THR A 220 37.73 16.51 -21.30
N VAL A 221 36.46 16.84 -21.51
CA VAL A 221 35.34 16.17 -20.83
C VAL A 221 34.28 15.78 -21.85
N ALA A 222 33.76 14.55 -21.73
CA ALA A 222 32.53 14.14 -22.41
C ALA A 222 31.39 14.05 -21.40
N ALA A 223 30.26 14.68 -21.72
CA ALA A 223 29.00 14.54 -21.02
C ALA A 223 28.07 13.65 -21.85
N VAL A 224 27.52 12.61 -21.23
CA VAL A 224 26.47 11.78 -21.80
C VAL A 224 25.20 12.04 -21.02
N VAL A 225 24.12 12.41 -21.69
CA VAL A 225 22.82 12.66 -21.09
C VAL A 225 21.85 11.61 -21.60
N ARG A 226 21.33 10.81 -20.68
CA ARG A 226 20.32 9.79 -20.98
C ARG A 226 18.98 10.24 -20.41
N ASP A 227 17.95 10.24 -21.24
CA ASP A 227 16.58 10.43 -20.78
C ASP A 227 16.17 9.19 -19.97
N ILE A 228 15.85 9.40 -18.71
CA ILE A 228 15.37 8.38 -17.78
C ILE A 228 13.96 8.70 -17.27
N THR A 229 13.22 9.57 -17.94
CA THR A 229 11.89 10.02 -17.50
C THR A 229 10.97 8.83 -17.24
N ASP A 230 10.76 7.96 -18.24
CA ASP A 230 9.91 6.77 -18.10
C ASP A 230 10.34 5.88 -16.91
N GLN A 231 11.65 5.68 -16.75
CA GLN A 231 12.21 4.84 -15.67
C GLN A 231 12.00 5.49 -14.31
N HIS A 232 12.25 6.80 -14.21
CA HIS A 232 12.12 7.56 -12.98
C HIS A 232 10.66 7.70 -12.55
N GLU A 233 9.74 7.88 -13.50
CA GLU A 233 8.30 7.85 -13.24
C GLU A 233 7.85 6.48 -12.75
N TYR A 234 8.29 5.40 -13.40
CA TYR A 234 8.01 4.04 -12.96
C TYR A 234 8.54 3.78 -11.54
N ASP A 235 9.80 4.12 -11.26
CA ASP A 235 10.41 3.91 -9.94
C ASP A 235 9.74 4.77 -8.86
N ARG A 236 9.33 5.99 -9.19
CA ARG A 236 8.54 6.86 -8.30
C ARG A 236 7.20 6.21 -7.96
N VAL A 237 6.45 5.77 -8.97
CA VAL A 237 5.16 5.10 -8.80
C VAL A 237 5.30 3.85 -7.93
N VAL A 238 6.30 2.99 -8.21
CA VAL A 238 6.54 1.76 -7.43
C VAL A 238 6.89 2.08 -5.98
N THR A 239 7.73 3.08 -5.73
CA THR A 239 8.14 3.48 -4.39
C THR A 239 6.95 3.99 -3.59
N SER A 240 6.16 4.87 -4.20
CA SER A 240 4.98 5.42 -3.54
C SER A 240 3.89 4.38 -3.31
N LEU A 241 3.67 3.44 -4.24
CA LEU A 241 2.76 2.29 -4.02
C LEU A 241 3.21 1.43 -2.83
N HIS A 242 4.51 1.22 -2.63
CA HIS A 242 5.02 0.49 -1.46
C HIS A 242 4.72 1.23 -0.15
N GLU A 243 4.88 2.57 -0.12
CA GLU A 243 4.58 3.38 1.07
C GLU A 243 3.09 3.36 1.41
N ILE A 244 2.22 3.51 0.41
CA ILE A 244 0.77 3.43 0.60
C ILE A 244 0.35 2.04 1.07
N THR A 245 0.87 0.98 0.44
CA THR A 245 0.58 -0.39 0.85
C THR A 245 0.92 -0.58 2.33
N ARG A 246 2.04 -0.01 2.78
CA ARG A 246 2.42 -0.04 4.19
C ARG A 246 1.43 0.72 5.07
N TRP A 247 1.02 1.92 4.72
CA TRP A 247 0.04 2.69 5.50
C TRP A 247 -1.33 2.00 5.56
N LEU A 248 -1.81 1.46 4.43
CA LEU A 248 -3.04 0.68 4.36
C LEU A 248 -2.99 -0.55 5.27
N LEU A 249 -1.87 -1.27 5.28
CA LEU A 249 -1.68 -2.46 6.11
C LEU A 249 -1.40 -2.16 7.60
N GLU A 250 -1.02 -0.94 7.95
CA GLU A 250 -0.79 -0.53 9.35
C GLU A 250 -2.10 -0.04 10.03
N SER A 251 -3.12 0.35 9.27
CA SER A 251 -4.42 0.77 9.81
C SER A 251 -5.39 -0.41 9.98
N ASP A 252 -6.18 -0.37 11.05
CA ASP A 252 -7.25 -1.33 11.36
C ASP A 252 -8.65 -0.70 11.17
N ASP A 253 -8.72 0.57 10.80
CA ASP A 253 -9.98 1.33 10.68
C ASP A 253 -10.42 1.43 9.21
N PRO A 254 -11.60 0.90 8.83
CA PRO A 254 -12.07 0.94 7.45
C PRO A 254 -12.15 2.35 6.85
N GLU A 255 -12.54 3.35 7.64
CA GLU A 255 -12.64 4.74 7.17
C GLU A 255 -11.25 5.32 6.86
N GLU A 256 -10.27 5.11 7.75
CA GLU A 256 -8.89 5.52 7.52
C GLU A 256 -8.25 4.82 6.30
N ILE A 257 -8.48 3.52 6.13
CA ILE A 257 -8.02 2.75 4.96
C ILE A 257 -8.59 3.34 3.66
N CYS A 258 -9.88 3.68 3.65
CA CYS A 258 -10.52 4.32 2.50
C CYS A 258 -9.96 5.72 2.23
N ALA A 259 -9.71 6.51 3.28
CA ALA A 259 -9.12 7.84 3.16
C ALA A 259 -7.70 7.79 2.58
N ILE A 260 -6.86 6.85 3.03
CA ILE A 260 -5.52 6.62 2.47
C ILE A 260 -5.62 6.25 0.98
N SER A 261 -6.58 5.41 0.61
CA SER A 261 -6.78 4.97 -0.79
C SER A 261 -7.19 6.14 -1.70
N VAL A 262 -8.10 7.00 -1.24
CA VAL A 262 -8.50 8.20 -2.00
C VAL A 262 -7.34 9.18 -2.13
N HIS A 263 -6.58 9.40 -1.06
CA HIS A 263 -5.43 10.30 -1.09
C HIS A 263 -4.32 9.78 -2.01
N ALA A 264 -4.05 8.47 -1.96
CA ALA A 264 -3.15 7.78 -2.86
C ALA A 264 -3.53 7.96 -4.33
N GLY A 265 -4.82 7.77 -4.66
CA GLY A 265 -5.33 8.01 -6.01
C GLY A 265 -5.12 9.45 -6.47
N SER A 266 -5.45 10.43 -5.61
CA SER A 266 -5.26 11.85 -5.90
C SER A 266 -3.79 12.22 -6.15
N ASP A 267 -2.89 11.84 -5.24
CA ASP A 267 -1.53 12.37 -5.21
C ASP A 267 -0.57 11.60 -6.13
N LEU A 268 -0.79 10.30 -6.34
CA LEU A 268 0.11 9.49 -7.19
C LEU A 268 -0.34 9.38 -8.63
N LEU A 269 -1.65 9.30 -8.83
CA LEU A 269 -2.24 8.99 -10.13
C LEU A 269 -2.81 10.25 -10.79
N ASP A 270 -2.66 11.42 -10.15
CA ASP A 270 -3.22 12.71 -10.60
C ASP A 270 -4.72 12.58 -10.93
N LEU A 271 -5.46 11.95 -9.99
CA LEU A 271 -6.87 11.65 -10.11
C LEU A 271 -7.71 12.64 -9.29
N PRO A 272 -8.06 13.81 -9.85
CA PRO A 272 -8.54 14.96 -9.08
C PRO A 272 -9.92 14.72 -8.43
N ILE A 273 -10.75 13.87 -9.02
CA ILE A 273 -12.11 13.59 -8.55
C ILE A 273 -12.19 12.10 -8.25
N SER A 274 -11.89 11.70 -7.02
CA SER A 274 -11.95 10.29 -6.60
C SER A 274 -12.76 10.13 -5.33
N GLY A 275 -13.37 8.96 -5.15
CA GLY A 275 -14.11 8.62 -3.94
C GLY A 275 -14.13 7.11 -3.69
N VAL A 276 -14.42 6.75 -2.45
CA VAL A 276 -14.63 5.38 -2.02
C VAL A 276 -15.99 5.28 -1.32
N TRP A 277 -16.74 4.27 -1.72
CA TRP A 277 -18.00 3.89 -1.10
C TRP A 277 -17.88 2.49 -0.53
N LEU A 278 -18.31 2.29 0.70
CA LEU A 278 -18.39 0.96 1.32
C LEU A 278 -19.84 0.46 1.33
N LEU A 279 -20.02 -0.84 1.20
CA LEU A 279 -21.31 -1.51 1.32
C LEU A 279 -21.72 -1.54 2.79
N GLU A 280 -22.90 -1.00 3.08
CA GLU A 280 -23.53 -1.14 4.39
C GLU A 280 -24.23 -2.51 4.48
N GLU A 281 -23.81 -3.35 5.43
CA GLU A 281 -24.21 -4.78 5.50
C GLU A 281 -25.69 -5.00 5.87
N GLU A 282 -26.34 -4.08 6.60
CA GLU A 282 -27.72 -4.26 7.08
C GLU A 282 -28.78 -3.84 6.06
N GLN A 283 -28.51 -2.76 5.34
CA GLN A 283 -29.42 -2.06 4.44
C GLN A 283 -29.04 -2.25 2.97
N GLY A 284 -27.79 -2.65 2.69
CA GLY A 284 -27.33 -3.08 1.37
C GLY A 284 -27.17 -1.95 0.36
N TYR A 285 -26.78 -0.75 0.78
CA TYR A 285 -26.46 0.37 -0.11
C TYR A 285 -24.97 0.72 -0.02
N LEU A 286 -24.45 1.41 -1.04
CA LEU A 286 -23.08 1.93 -1.06
C LEU A 286 -23.05 3.33 -0.42
N GLU A 287 -22.40 3.44 0.73
CA GLU A 287 -22.24 4.66 1.51
C GLU A 287 -20.90 5.34 1.21
N PRO A 288 -20.86 6.63 0.88
CA PRO A 288 -19.60 7.34 0.66
C PRO A 288 -18.83 7.47 1.98
N VAL A 289 -17.59 7.00 1.99
CA VAL A 289 -16.72 7.02 3.18
C VAL A 289 -15.59 8.03 3.03
N ALA A 290 -15.01 8.13 1.84
CA ALA A 290 -13.92 9.05 1.56
C ALA A 290 -14.04 9.67 0.16
N GLY A 291 -13.53 10.89 0.00
CA GLY A 291 -13.56 11.62 -1.27
C GLY A 291 -12.45 12.67 -1.36
N THR A 292 -11.98 12.96 -2.57
CA THR A 292 -11.00 14.03 -2.80
C THR A 292 -11.63 15.39 -2.60
N ALA A 293 -10.80 16.41 -2.35
CA ALA A 293 -11.26 17.79 -2.30
C ALA A 293 -11.94 18.21 -3.61
N GLY A 294 -11.39 17.80 -4.77
CA GLY A 294 -11.98 18.05 -6.09
C GLY A 294 -13.38 17.46 -6.24
N ALA A 295 -13.63 16.27 -5.69
CA ALA A 295 -14.98 15.69 -5.67
C ALA A 295 -15.95 16.48 -4.78
N HIS A 296 -15.48 17.01 -3.65
CA HIS A 296 -16.32 17.84 -2.81
C HIS A 296 -16.64 19.20 -3.45
N ASP A 297 -15.66 19.84 -4.09
CA ASP A 297 -15.80 21.16 -4.69
C ASP A 297 -16.73 21.14 -5.92
N GLU A 298 -16.65 20.10 -6.75
CA GLU A 298 -17.48 19.99 -7.96
C GLU A 298 -18.92 19.52 -7.65
N PHE A 299 -19.11 18.61 -6.69
CA PHE A 299 -20.40 17.96 -6.44
C PHE A 299 -21.10 18.39 -5.14
N GLY A 300 -20.42 19.13 -4.25
CA GLY A 300 -20.95 19.53 -2.95
C GLY A 300 -21.10 18.37 -1.95
N GLY A 301 -20.52 17.20 -2.27
CA GLY A 301 -20.64 15.96 -1.51
C GLY A 301 -20.86 14.75 -2.42
N LEU A 302 -20.43 13.57 -1.96
CA LEU A 302 -20.62 12.31 -2.68
C LEU A 302 -22.03 11.74 -2.42
N PRO A 303 -22.74 11.23 -3.44
CA PRO A 303 -24.06 10.62 -3.26
C PRO A 303 -23.96 9.23 -2.61
N ARG A 304 -25.10 8.71 -2.14
CA ARG A 304 -25.28 7.29 -1.78
C ARG A 304 -25.89 6.57 -2.98
N PHE A 305 -25.49 5.31 -3.21
CA PHE A 305 -26.04 4.49 -4.30
C PHE A 305 -26.83 3.31 -3.74
N ASN A 306 -28.10 3.18 -4.12
CA ASN A 306 -28.94 2.03 -3.74
C ASN A 306 -28.82 0.89 -4.76
N PRO A 307 -29.31 -0.32 -4.39
CA PRO A 307 -29.34 -1.44 -5.32
C PRO A 307 -30.01 -1.15 -6.67
N GLY A 308 -29.28 -1.41 -7.75
CA GLY A 308 -29.72 -1.18 -9.14
C GLY A 308 -29.69 0.28 -9.60
N GLU A 309 -29.02 1.18 -8.87
CA GLU A 309 -28.89 2.59 -9.26
C GLU A 309 -27.58 2.87 -10.02
N GLY A 310 -27.70 2.88 -11.35
CA GLY A 310 -26.68 3.38 -12.28
C GLY A 310 -25.43 2.50 -12.41
N LEU A 311 -24.49 2.97 -13.23
CA LEU A 311 -23.26 2.25 -13.59
C LEU A 311 -22.45 1.76 -12.37
N VAL A 312 -22.44 2.54 -11.29
CA VAL A 312 -21.67 2.21 -10.08
C VAL A 312 -22.14 0.89 -9.46
N TRP A 313 -23.47 0.66 -9.40
CA TRP A 313 -24.00 -0.58 -8.85
C TRP A 313 -23.78 -1.77 -9.79
N ASP A 314 -23.96 -1.57 -11.09
CA ASP A 314 -23.77 -2.63 -12.09
C ASP A 314 -22.32 -3.14 -12.08
N VAL A 315 -21.34 -2.23 -12.00
CA VAL A 315 -19.93 -2.57 -11.92
C VAL A 315 -19.60 -3.25 -10.58
N PHE A 316 -20.18 -2.80 -9.47
CA PHE A 316 -20.03 -3.46 -8.18
C PHE A 316 -20.52 -4.92 -8.21
N GLU A 317 -21.69 -5.18 -8.80
CA GLU A 317 -22.22 -6.55 -8.95
C GLU A 317 -21.41 -7.40 -9.92
N ALA A 318 -20.89 -6.80 -10.99
CA ALA A 318 -20.02 -7.49 -11.95
C ALA A 318 -18.68 -7.90 -11.34
N GLY A 319 -18.13 -7.08 -10.44
CA GLY A 319 -16.88 -7.35 -9.72
C GLY A 319 -15.60 -7.17 -10.57
N GLU A 320 -15.71 -6.56 -11.74
CA GLU A 320 -14.59 -6.25 -12.65
C GLU A 320 -14.44 -4.73 -12.79
N VAL A 321 -13.21 -4.25 -12.97
CA VAL A 321 -12.96 -2.81 -13.18
C VAL A 321 -13.48 -2.40 -14.55
N GLU A 322 -14.29 -1.34 -14.60
CA GLU A 322 -14.78 -0.78 -15.86
C GLU A 322 -14.31 0.66 -16.06
N ARG A 323 -13.89 0.96 -17.30
CA ARG A 323 -13.45 2.27 -17.75
C ARG A 323 -14.41 2.81 -18.80
N PHE A 324 -14.83 4.05 -18.62
CA PHE A 324 -15.69 4.79 -19.53
C PHE A 324 -14.94 5.97 -20.13
N ASP A 325 -14.70 5.91 -21.44
CA ASP A 325 -13.95 6.94 -22.18
C ASP A 325 -14.72 8.26 -22.31
N ASP A 326 -16.05 8.17 -22.50
CA ASP A 326 -16.94 9.33 -22.57
C ASP A 326 -18.35 9.02 -22.03
N LEU A 327 -18.68 9.51 -20.84
CA LEU A 327 -19.96 9.30 -20.16
C LEU A 327 -21.15 9.88 -20.93
N GLU A 328 -20.97 10.87 -21.81
CA GLU A 328 -22.07 11.34 -22.69
C GLU A 328 -22.58 10.26 -23.64
N THR A 329 -21.74 9.27 -23.95
CA THR A 329 -22.08 8.18 -24.87
C THR A 329 -22.73 6.98 -24.17
N VAL A 330 -22.75 7.00 -22.83
CA VAL A 330 -23.20 5.91 -21.98
C VAL A 330 -24.62 6.21 -21.49
N GLY A 331 -25.49 5.19 -21.50
CA GLY A 331 -26.84 5.27 -20.91
C GLY A 331 -26.82 4.99 -19.41
N GLU A 332 -27.94 5.23 -18.72
CA GLU A 332 -28.12 4.80 -17.31
C GLU A 332 -27.15 5.41 -16.29
N LEU A 333 -26.69 6.65 -16.55
CA LEU A 333 -25.98 7.45 -15.55
C LEU A 333 -26.86 7.70 -14.32
N TYR A 334 -26.28 7.59 -13.12
CA TYR A 334 -26.95 7.97 -11.87
C TYR A 334 -27.38 9.44 -11.90
N ASN A 335 -26.48 10.33 -12.33
CA ASN A 335 -26.79 11.73 -12.60
C ASN A 335 -26.57 12.03 -14.10
N PRO A 336 -27.65 12.19 -14.89
CA PRO A 336 -27.55 12.52 -16.31
C PRO A 336 -26.90 13.88 -16.60
N ASP A 337 -26.91 14.79 -15.62
CA ASP A 337 -26.33 16.13 -15.73
C ASP A 337 -24.92 16.20 -15.10
N THR A 338 -24.24 15.06 -14.94
CA THR A 338 -22.89 15.02 -14.37
C THR A 338 -21.89 15.81 -15.23
N PRO A 339 -21.02 16.64 -14.63
CA PRO A 339 -19.93 17.30 -15.35
C PRO A 339 -18.80 16.34 -15.73
N LEU A 340 -18.78 15.11 -15.20
CA LEU A 340 -17.78 14.11 -15.57
C LEU A 340 -17.92 13.70 -17.04
N ARG A 341 -16.78 13.63 -17.73
CA ARG A 341 -16.68 13.14 -19.10
C ARG A 341 -16.06 11.77 -19.18
N SER A 342 -15.07 11.43 -18.37
CA SER A 342 -14.54 10.05 -18.32
C SER A 342 -14.49 9.55 -16.89
N GLU A 343 -14.58 8.23 -16.69
CA GLU A 343 -14.67 7.61 -15.37
C GLU A 343 -14.07 6.21 -15.34
N ILE A 344 -13.48 5.83 -14.22
CA ILE A 344 -13.10 4.45 -13.90
C ILE A 344 -13.82 4.05 -12.61
N ILE A 345 -14.51 2.91 -12.65
CA ILE A 345 -15.21 2.33 -11.52
C ILE A 345 -14.56 0.99 -11.20
N ALA A 346 -14.07 0.82 -9.97
CA ALA A 346 -13.26 -0.31 -9.56
C ALA A 346 -13.80 -0.95 -8.26
N PRO A 347 -14.34 -2.18 -8.32
CA PRO A 347 -14.87 -2.87 -7.14
C PRO A 347 -13.79 -3.29 -6.13
N ILE A 348 -13.98 -2.95 -4.86
CA ILE A 348 -13.12 -3.34 -3.73
C ILE A 348 -13.60 -4.71 -3.18
N GLY A 349 -13.67 -5.71 -4.06
CA GLY A 349 -14.24 -7.01 -3.71
C GLY A 349 -15.69 -6.88 -3.25
N THR A 350 -16.02 -7.45 -2.08
CA THR A 350 -17.37 -7.36 -1.48
C THR A 350 -17.56 -6.12 -0.60
N HIS A 351 -16.49 -5.34 -0.37
CA HIS A 351 -16.50 -4.23 0.58
C HIS A 351 -17.13 -2.97 0.02
N GLY A 352 -17.07 -2.76 -1.30
CA GLY A 352 -17.58 -1.53 -1.91
C GLY A 352 -16.91 -1.21 -3.24
N VAL A 353 -16.81 0.08 -3.58
CA VAL A 353 -16.27 0.57 -4.86
C VAL A 353 -15.36 1.78 -4.65
N LEU A 354 -14.30 1.84 -5.44
CA LEU A 354 -13.49 3.03 -5.66
C LEU A 354 -13.83 3.59 -7.04
N MET A 355 -14.04 4.89 -7.14
CA MET A 355 -14.39 5.55 -8.39
C MET A 355 -13.51 6.77 -8.57
N THR A 356 -13.10 7.00 -9.81
CA THR A 356 -12.42 8.24 -10.20
C THR A 356 -12.96 8.78 -11.52
N GLY A 357 -13.06 10.10 -11.61
CA GLY A 357 -13.61 10.80 -12.76
C GLY A 357 -12.75 11.97 -13.20
N ALA A 358 -12.93 12.38 -14.46
CA ALA A 358 -12.34 13.58 -15.03
C ALA A 358 -13.37 14.35 -15.85
N LEU A 359 -13.16 15.66 -15.97
CA LEU A 359 -14.02 16.57 -16.75
C LEU A 359 -13.72 16.54 -18.26
N ASP A 360 -12.63 15.88 -18.66
CA ASP A 360 -12.20 15.75 -20.05
C ASP A 360 -12.49 14.33 -20.57
N PRO A 361 -12.98 14.16 -21.82
CA PRO A 361 -13.19 12.85 -22.39
C PRO A 361 -11.86 12.17 -22.73
N ASN A 362 -11.80 10.85 -22.65
CA ASN A 362 -10.61 10.01 -22.90
C ASN A 362 -9.41 10.39 -22.01
N ARG A 363 -9.62 10.90 -20.79
CA ARG A 363 -8.51 11.27 -19.90
C ARG A 363 -7.69 10.07 -19.46
N PHE A 364 -8.34 8.95 -19.17
CA PHE A 364 -7.62 7.77 -18.67
C PHE A 364 -7.04 6.92 -19.80
N ASP A 365 -6.04 6.10 -19.52
CA ASP A 365 -5.50 5.09 -20.43
C ASP A 365 -5.48 3.68 -19.79
N GLU A 366 -4.82 2.71 -20.43
CA GLU A 366 -4.65 1.35 -19.86
C GLU A 366 -3.76 1.36 -18.60
N THR A 367 -2.78 2.26 -18.53
CA THR A 367 -1.87 2.41 -17.39
C THR A 367 -2.65 2.86 -16.15
N ASP A 368 -3.57 3.82 -16.31
CA ASP A 368 -4.43 4.30 -15.23
C ASP A 368 -5.31 3.17 -14.65
N VAL A 369 -5.83 2.30 -15.53
CA VAL A 369 -6.61 1.12 -15.12
C VAL A 369 -5.76 0.15 -14.32
N ASP A 370 -4.54 -0.15 -14.77
CA ASP A 370 -3.61 -1.04 -14.07
C ASP A 370 -3.22 -0.50 -12.68
N LEU A 371 -3.00 0.82 -12.59
CA LEU A 371 -2.64 1.49 -11.33
C LEU A 371 -3.80 1.51 -10.33
N ILE A 372 -5.01 1.83 -10.79
CA ILE A 372 -6.22 1.78 -9.95
C ILE A 372 -6.52 0.35 -9.51
N SER A 373 -6.38 -0.63 -10.40
CA SER A 373 -6.58 -2.04 -10.06
C SER A 373 -5.63 -2.47 -8.95
N THR A 374 -4.35 -2.09 -9.05
CA THR A 374 -3.35 -2.36 -8.01
C THR A 374 -3.71 -1.70 -6.68
N LEU A 375 -4.15 -0.44 -6.70
CA LEU A 375 -4.56 0.27 -5.51
C LEU A 375 -5.77 -0.41 -4.84
N VAL A 376 -6.79 -0.77 -5.63
CA VAL A 376 -7.99 -1.45 -5.16
C VAL A 376 -7.70 -2.84 -4.59
N GLU A 377 -6.78 -3.59 -5.19
CA GLU A 377 -6.33 -4.88 -4.63
C GLU A 377 -5.69 -4.70 -3.25
N ASN A 378 -4.84 -3.67 -3.08
CA ASN A 378 -4.21 -3.37 -1.80
C ASN A 378 -5.24 -2.89 -0.76
N THR A 379 -6.15 -1.99 -1.15
CA THR A 379 -7.25 -1.51 -0.28
C THR A 379 -8.14 -2.67 0.16
N ARG A 380 -8.51 -3.56 -0.77
CA ARG A 380 -9.29 -4.77 -0.47
C ARG A 380 -8.56 -5.66 0.54
N ALA A 381 -7.28 -5.91 0.34
CA ALA A 381 -6.49 -6.74 1.26
C ALA A 381 -6.39 -6.12 2.66
N ALA A 382 -6.29 -4.79 2.75
CA ALA A 382 -6.30 -4.07 4.02
C ALA A 382 -7.67 -4.16 4.72
N LEU A 383 -8.78 -3.95 4.00
CA LEU A 383 -10.13 -4.12 4.54
C LEU A 383 -10.40 -5.57 5.00
N ASP A 384 -10.03 -6.56 4.19
CA ASP A 384 -10.12 -7.98 4.54
C ASP A 384 -9.34 -8.31 5.84
N ARG A 385 -8.19 -7.65 6.05
CA ARG A 385 -7.40 -7.78 7.28
C ARG A 385 -8.10 -7.13 8.46
N ALA A 386 -8.52 -5.87 8.32
CA ALA A 386 -9.20 -5.11 9.36
C ALA A 386 -10.46 -5.85 9.85
N ASP A 387 -11.28 -6.36 8.93
CA ASP A 387 -12.45 -7.17 9.27
C ASP A 387 -12.09 -8.48 9.98
N ARG A 388 -11.06 -9.19 9.49
CA ARG A 388 -10.61 -10.41 10.15
C ARG A 388 -10.13 -10.14 11.58
N GLU A 389 -9.41 -9.05 11.80
CA GLU A 389 -8.93 -8.68 13.12
C GLU A 389 -10.06 -8.22 14.04
N ARG A 390 -11.04 -7.48 13.52
CA ARG A 390 -12.28 -7.16 14.24
C ARG A 390 -13.01 -8.42 14.70
N VAL A 391 -13.25 -9.37 13.78
CA VAL A 391 -13.89 -10.66 14.09
C VAL A 391 -13.09 -11.46 15.12
N LEU A 392 -11.75 -11.48 15.01
CA LEU A 392 -10.90 -12.17 15.97
C LEU A 392 -10.91 -11.50 17.36
N ARG A 393 -10.91 -10.17 17.42
CA ARG A 393 -11.04 -9.39 18.67
C ARG A 393 -12.37 -9.68 19.35
N ASP A 394 -13.47 -9.64 18.61
CA ASP A 394 -14.81 -9.96 19.11
C ASP A 394 -14.89 -11.40 19.63
N ARG A 395 -14.28 -12.34 18.89
CA ARG A 395 -14.25 -13.75 19.29
C ARG A 395 -13.38 -13.98 20.54
N THR A 396 -12.27 -13.26 20.66
CA THR A 396 -11.38 -13.35 21.82
C THR A 396 -12.08 -12.81 23.06
N ALA A 397 -12.71 -11.64 22.95
CA ALA A 397 -13.51 -11.05 24.02
C ALA A 397 -14.68 -11.96 24.45
N GLU A 398 -15.31 -12.66 23.50
CA GLU A 398 -16.33 -13.66 23.80
C GLU A 398 -15.76 -14.87 24.57
N LEU A 399 -14.60 -15.39 24.17
CA LEU A 399 -13.95 -16.50 24.86
C LEU A 399 -13.47 -16.13 26.27
N GLU A 400 -12.95 -14.91 26.46
CA GLU A 400 -12.58 -14.37 27.76
C GLU A 400 -13.81 -14.30 28.68
N ARG A 401 -14.92 -13.72 28.20
CA ARG A 401 -16.20 -13.71 28.93
C ARG A 401 -16.73 -15.11 29.26
N GLN A 402 -16.55 -16.09 28.37
CA GLN A 402 -16.91 -17.49 28.65
C GLN A 402 -16.02 -18.13 29.72
N THR A 403 -14.73 -17.80 29.72
CA THR A 403 -13.76 -18.33 30.69
C THR A 403 -14.03 -17.76 32.07
N GLU A 404 -14.22 -16.45 32.19
CA GLU A 404 -14.59 -15.78 33.44
C GLU A 404 -15.87 -16.38 34.03
N ARG A 405 -16.88 -16.68 33.20
CA ARG A 405 -18.10 -17.36 33.62
C ARG A 405 -17.85 -18.75 34.21
N LEU A 406 -16.97 -19.54 33.60
CA LEU A 406 -16.65 -20.89 34.08
C LEU A 406 -15.86 -20.85 35.39
N GLU A 407 -14.93 -19.91 35.53
CA GLU A 407 -14.16 -19.70 36.76
C GLU A 407 -15.07 -19.27 37.92
N ALA A 408 -15.97 -18.33 37.68
CA ALA A 408 -16.95 -17.89 38.69
C ALA A 408 -17.83 -19.06 39.20
N VAL A 409 -18.32 -19.92 38.29
CA VAL A 409 -19.12 -21.10 38.66
C VAL A 409 -18.28 -22.12 39.43
N ALA A 410 -17.03 -22.35 39.03
CA ALA A 410 -16.14 -23.30 39.69
C ALA A 410 -15.76 -22.85 41.11
N ASP A 411 -15.55 -21.56 41.31
CA ASP A 411 -15.19 -20.99 42.61
C ASP A 411 -16.36 -21.05 43.62
N VAL A 412 -17.59 -20.76 43.17
CA VAL A 412 -18.80 -20.92 43.99
C VAL A 412 -18.99 -22.39 44.39
N LEU A 413 -18.91 -23.30 43.42
CA LEU A 413 -19.04 -24.74 43.66
C LEU A 413 -17.99 -25.29 44.63
N SER A 414 -16.73 -24.91 44.47
CA SER A 414 -15.67 -25.43 45.32
C SER A 414 -15.75 -24.91 46.76
N THR A 415 -16.32 -23.72 46.96
CA THR A 415 -16.43 -23.11 48.28
C THR A 415 -17.56 -23.76 49.04
N ASP A 416 -18.75 -23.80 48.43
CA ASP A 416 -19.93 -24.34 49.10
C ASP A 416 -19.79 -25.85 49.41
N LEU A 417 -19.28 -26.65 48.47
CA LEU A 417 -19.10 -28.09 48.67
C LEU A 417 -18.07 -28.41 49.77
N LYS A 418 -17.07 -27.54 49.97
CA LYS A 418 -16.12 -27.65 51.10
C LYS A 418 -16.79 -27.32 52.42
N ASP A 419 -17.59 -26.26 52.46
CA ASP A 419 -18.25 -25.82 53.68
C ASP A 419 -19.25 -26.89 54.14
N GLN A 420 -19.98 -27.50 53.20
CA GLN A 420 -20.90 -28.60 53.52
C GLN A 420 -20.19 -29.88 53.99
N LEU A 421 -19.09 -30.27 53.35
CA LEU A 421 -18.31 -31.43 53.80
C LEU A 421 -17.72 -31.22 55.20
N THR A 422 -17.36 -29.98 55.53
CA THR A 422 -16.84 -29.60 56.85
C THR A 422 -17.95 -29.66 57.89
N ALA A 423 -19.13 -29.10 57.62
CA ALA A 423 -20.28 -29.16 58.52
C ALA A 423 -20.75 -30.60 58.81
N VAL A 424 -20.74 -31.48 57.80
CA VAL A 424 -21.04 -32.91 57.98
C VAL A 424 -19.97 -33.61 58.82
N ALA A 425 -18.69 -33.26 58.62
CA ALA A 425 -17.61 -33.82 59.42
C ALA A 425 -17.69 -33.38 60.89
N ASP A 426 -18.02 -32.12 61.15
CA ASP A 426 -18.16 -31.57 62.51
C ASP A 426 -19.37 -32.16 63.24
N ALA A 427 -20.51 -32.32 62.55
CA ALA A 427 -21.69 -32.97 63.10
C ALA A 427 -21.45 -34.45 63.47
N LEU A 428 -20.51 -35.12 62.79
CA LEU A 428 -20.08 -36.48 63.11
C LEU A 428 -19.03 -36.53 64.24
N GLU A 429 -18.26 -35.46 64.47
CA GLU A 429 -17.27 -35.37 65.55
C GLU A 429 -17.89 -34.99 66.91
N ASP A 430 -19.01 -34.26 66.94
CA ASP A 430 -19.69 -33.84 68.18
C ASP A 430 -20.52 -34.97 68.83
N ASP A 431 -20.63 -36.14 68.19
CA ASP A 431 -21.33 -37.32 68.74
C ASP A 431 -20.45 -38.12 69.72
N THR A 432 -19.87 -37.41 70.71
CA THR A 432 -19.20 -38.00 71.87
C THR A 432 -20.03 -37.85 73.15
N ALA A 433 -21.22 -38.44 73.16
CA ALA A 433 -21.93 -38.71 74.41
C ALA A 433 -22.73 -40.02 74.36
N ASP A 434 -22.09 -41.08 74.88
CA ASP A 434 -22.66 -42.28 75.51
C ASP A 434 -24.18 -42.55 75.34
N GLU A 435 -24.59 -43.29 74.31
CA GLU A 435 -25.39 -44.53 74.42
C GLU A 435 -25.73 -45.07 73.01
N TRP A 436 -25.45 -46.35 72.80
CA TRP A 436 -25.78 -47.05 71.57
C TRP A 436 -27.28 -47.32 71.48
N GLU A 437 -28.00 -46.48 70.74
CA GLU A 437 -29.18 -46.88 69.98
C GLU A 437 -29.12 -46.11 68.66
N PHE A 438 -29.17 -46.81 67.52
CA PHE A 438 -29.23 -46.19 66.20
C PHE A 438 -30.70 -45.83 65.91
N PRO A 439 -31.10 -44.56 66.00
CA PRO A 439 -32.01 -43.97 65.05
C PRO A 439 -31.15 -43.07 64.16
N LEU A 440 -30.66 -43.62 63.05
CA LEU A 440 -30.51 -42.77 61.86
C LEU A 440 -31.93 -42.27 61.58
N ALA A 441 -32.26 -41.08 62.06
CA ALA A 441 -33.52 -40.45 61.70
C ALA A 441 -33.49 -40.32 60.18
N GLU A 442 -34.44 -40.97 59.48
CA GLU A 442 -34.66 -40.77 58.04
C GLU A 442 -34.68 -39.27 57.73
N ASP A 443 -35.24 -38.47 58.65
CA ASP A 443 -35.24 -37.00 58.62
C ASP A 443 -33.85 -36.39 58.40
N THR A 444 -32.76 -36.83 59.02
CA THR A 444 -31.46 -36.14 58.87
C THR A 444 -30.84 -36.35 57.49
N VAL A 445 -31.00 -37.55 56.91
CA VAL A 445 -30.50 -37.86 55.57
C VAL A 445 -31.40 -37.25 54.50
N GLU A 446 -32.72 -37.28 54.70
CA GLU A 446 -33.70 -36.65 53.81
C GLU A 446 -33.53 -35.13 53.82
N THR A 447 -33.37 -34.50 54.98
CA THR A 447 -33.07 -33.06 55.08
C THR A 447 -31.75 -32.70 54.40
N THR A 448 -30.73 -33.56 54.48
CA THR A 448 -29.43 -33.30 53.83
C THR A 448 -29.53 -33.46 52.30
N LEU A 449 -30.32 -34.43 51.82
CA LEU A 449 -30.58 -34.62 50.39
C LEU A 449 -31.45 -33.50 49.81
N ASP A 450 -32.51 -33.09 50.50
CA ASP A 450 -33.35 -31.96 50.10
C ASP A 450 -32.53 -30.66 50.06
N ARG A 451 -31.60 -30.47 50.99
CA ARG A 451 -30.69 -29.31 51.02
C ARG A 451 -29.66 -29.37 49.88
N ALA A 452 -29.17 -30.56 49.53
CA ALA A 452 -28.26 -30.74 48.39
C ALA A 452 -28.97 -30.57 47.04
N GLU A 453 -30.24 -30.98 46.91
CA GLU A 453 -31.06 -30.73 45.72
C GLU A 453 -31.35 -29.23 45.54
N GLY A 454 -31.73 -28.54 46.62
CA GLY A 454 -31.90 -27.08 46.61
C GLY A 454 -30.64 -26.36 46.13
N LEU A 455 -29.47 -26.77 46.65
CA LEU A 455 -28.21 -26.15 46.27
C LEU A 455 -27.80 -26.39 44.81
N VAL A 456 -28.13 -27.57 44.27
CA VAL A 456 -27.91 -27.86 42.84
C VAL A 456 -28.78 -26.97 41.95
N ASP A 457 -30.01 -26.69 42.38
CA ASP A 457 -30.92 -25.82 41.64
C ASP A 457 -30.50 -24.34 41.78
N ASP A 458 -30.11 -23.91 42.98
CA ASP A 458 -29.60 -22.56 43.23
C ASP A 458 -28.28 -22.30 42.45
N VAL A 459 -27.38 -23.29 42.36
CA VAL A 459 -26.16 -23.19 41.55
C VAL A 459 -26.47 -23.17 40.05
N ARG A 460 -27.46 -23.95 39.58
CA ARG A 460 -27.91 -23.90 38.19
C ARG A 460 -28.50 -22.53 37.85
N GLU A 461 -29.22 -21.94 38.78
CA GLU A 461 -29.83 -20.63 38.66
C GLU A 461 -28.77 -19.53 38.65
N PHE A 462 -27.83 -19.57 39.58
CA PHE A 462 -26.66 -18.68 39.61
C PHE A 462 -25.84 -18.79 38.31
N ALA A 463 -25.55 -20.00 37.83
CA ALA A 463 -24.82 -20.21 36.59
C ALA A 463 -25.57 -19.70 35.34
N ARG A 464 -26.91 -19.68 35.35
CA ARG A 464 -27.72 -19.06 34.28
C ARG A 464 -27.71 -17.53 34.38
N ASN A 465 -27.72 -16.99 35.59
CA ASN A 465 -27.91 -15.57 35.85
C ASN A 465 -26.62 -14.76 36.01
N ALA A 466 -25.45 -15.38 36.18
CA ALA A 466 -24.21 -14.66 36.49
C ALA A 466 -23.63 -13.76 35.38
N SER A 467 -23.81 -14.00 34.06
CA SER A 467 -23.06 -13.18 33.06
C SER A 467 -23.62 -13.01 31.64
N ALA A 468 -24.93 -12.85 31.45
CA ALA A 468 -25.45 -12.35 30.15
C ALA A 468 -26.80 -11.67 30.32
N ILE A 469 -26.83 -10.34 30.34
CA ILE A 469 -28.08 -9.58 30.26
C ILE A 469 -28.65 -9.77 28.85
N GLY A 470 -29.92 -10.16 28.76
CA GLY A 470 -30.69 -10.03 27.53
C GLY A 470 -30.86 -8.56 27.10
N PRO A 471 -31.62 -8.30 26.03
CA PRO A 471 -31.88 -6.93 25.59
C PRO A 471 -32.61 -6.12 26.68
N ARG A 472 -31.97 -5.04 27.17
CA ARG A 472 -32.57 -4.14 28.17
C ARG A 472 -33.77 -3.39 27.58
N SER A 473 -34.96 -3.66 28.09
CA SER A 473 -36.20 -3.03 27.65
C SER A 473 -36.77 -2.10 28.74
N ARG A 474 -37.66 -1.19 28.35
CA ARG A 474 -38.28 -0.25 29.29
C ARG A 474 -39.39 -0.96 30.07
N LEU A 475 -39.25 -1.02 31.39
CA LEU A 475 -40.12 -1.74 32.32
C LEU A 475 -40.78 -0.78 33.31
N ARG A 476 -41.94 -1.19 33.82
CA ARG A 476 -42.65 -0.51 34.91
C ARG A 476 -42.36 -1.27 36.20
N LEU A 477 -41.89 -0.57 37.22
CA LEU A 477 -41.51 -1.17 38.50
C LEU A 477 -42.69 -1.92 39.12
N GLU A 478 -43.89 -1.35 39.04
CA GLU A 478 -45.10 -1.92 39.64
C GLU A 478 -45.52 -3.20 38.93
N SER A 479 -45.39 -3.25 37.61
CA SER A 479 -45.68 -4.45 36.83
C SER A 479 -44.71 -5.59 37.17
N ALA A 480 -43.42 -5.28 37.24
CA ALA A 480 -42.41 -6.28 37.60
C ALA A 480 -42.59 -6.80 39.04
N ILE A 481 -43.03 -5.96 39.98
CA ILE A 481 -43.36 -6.39 41.34
C ILE A 481 -44.54 -7.36 41.33
N THR A 482 -45.61 -7.06 40.57
CA THR A 482 -46.76 -7.96 40.46
C THR A 482 -46.36 -9.32 39.86
N ASP A 483 -45.54 -9.30 38.81
CA ASP A 483 -45.06 -10.52 38.16
C ASP A 483 -44.20 -11.35 39.14
N ALA A 484 -43.30 -10.71 39.88
CA ALA A 484 -42.44 -11.38 40.87
C ALA A 484 -43.22 -11.97 42.05
N VAL A 485 -44.27 -11.29 42.54
CA VAL A 485 -45.13 -11.83 43.60
C VAL A 485 -45.82 -13.11 43.16
N GLY A 486 -46.31 -13.15 41.91
CA GLY A 486 -47.04 -14.29 41.38
C GLY A 486 -46.19 -15.57 41.26
N GLU A 487 -44.86 -15.41 41.21
CA GLU A 487 -43.90 -16.52 41.15
C GLU A 487 -43.25 -16.83 42.51
N SER A 488 -43.23 -15.87 43.45
CA SER A 488 -42.67 -16.00 44.80
C SER A 488 -43.57 -16.75 45.79
N ARG A 489 -43.03 -17.02 47.00
CA ARG A 489 -43.78 -17.57 48.14
C ARG A 489 -44.52 -16.51 48.98
N LEU A 490 -44.51 -15.25 48.54
CA LEU A 490 -45.09 -14.12 49.27
C LEU A 490 -46.57 -13.92 48.91
N ASP A 491 -47.41 -13.56 49.88
CA ASP A 491 -48.81 -13.19 49.62
C ASP A 491 -48.92 -11.80 48.99
N GLU A 492 -49.86 -11.60 48.04
CA GLU A 492 -50.07 -10.30 47.35
C GLU A 492 -50.38 -9.14 48.32
N ASP A 493 -51.04 -9.42 49.44
CA ASP A 493 -51.42 -8.42 50.45
C ASP A 493 -50.23 -7.96 51.32
N SER A 494 -49.05 -8.59 51.16
CA SER A 494 -47.84 -8.32 51.94
C SER A 494 -46.89 -7.28 51.30
N ILE A 495 -47.23 -6.71 50.14
CA ILE A 495 -46.37 -5.70 49.48
C ILE A 495 -46.94 -4.30 49.60
N ILE A 496 -46.09 -3.36 50.01
CA ILE A 496 -46.36 -1.92 50.06
C ILE A 496 -45.42 -1.22 49.07
N VAL A 497 -45.97 -0.58 48.03
CA VAL A 497 -45.19 0.14 47.01
C VAL A 497 -45.30 1.65 47.22
N ASP A 498 -44.18 2.28 47.58
CA ASP A 498 -44.05 3.71 47.82
C ASP A 498 -43.44 4.44 46.60
N GLY A 499 -44.25 4.54 45.56
CA GLY A 499 -43.99 5.38 44.40
C GLY A 499 -43.85 4.62 43.09
N ALA A 500 -44.30 5.27 42.02
CA ALA A 500 -44.29 4.70 40.68
C ALA A 500 -43.01 5.05 39.91
N ALA A 501 -42.43 4.10 39.18
CA ALA A 501 -41.20 4.30 38.41
C ALA A 501 -41.10 3.42 37.15
N ALA A 502 -40.28 3.87 36.20
CA ALA A 502 -39.85 3.08 35.07
C ALA A 502 -38.32 3.03 35.00
N LEU A 503 -37.78 1.88 34.60
CA LEU A 503 -36.35 1.67 34.39
C LEU A 503 -36.10 0.87 33.11
N ARG A 504 -34.84 0.80 32.67
CA ARG A 504 -34.43 -0.14 31.61
C ARG A 504 -33.61 -1.27 32.20
N ALA A 505 -34.11 -2.49 32.07
CA ALA A 505 -33.45 -3.71 32.54
C ALA A 505 -33.84 -4.90 31.65
N ASP A 506 -33.18 -6.02 31.87
CA ASP A 506 -33.67 -7.32 31.39
C ASP A 506 -34.93 -7.70 32.19
N PRO A 507 -36.11 -7.85 31.53
CA PRO A 507 -37.37 -8.13 32.21
C PRO A 507 -37.31 -9.38 33.09
N ASP A 508 -36.78 -10.47 32.53
CA ASP A 508 -36.82 -11.79 33.17
C ASP A 508 -35.90 -11.78 34.40
N ARG A 509 -34.69 -11.22 34.26
CA ARG A 509 -33.74 -11.11 35.37
C ARG A 509 -34.19 -10.13 36.44
N PHE A 510 -34.86 -9.04 36.06
CA PHE A 510 -35.33 -8.05 37.03
C PHE A 510 -36.47 -8.60 37.89
N VAL A 511 -37.41 -9.33 37.29
CA VAL A 511 -38.45 -10.06 38.03
C VAL A 511 -37.83 -11.08 38.98
N HIS A 512 -36.85 -11.84 38.48
CA HIS A 512 -36.17 -12.86 39.29
C HIS A 512 -35.33 -12.30 40.45
N LEU A 513 -34.72 -11.11 40.27
CA LEU A 513 -34.07 -10.38 41.38
C LEU A 513 -35.07 -10.09 42.50
N LEU A 514 -36.28 -9.62 42.15
CA LEU A 514 -37.33 -9.30 43.12
C LEU A 514 -37.85 -10.58 43.80
N GLU A 515 -38.12 -11.63 43.03
CA GLU A 515 -38.52 -12.95 43.52
C GLU A 515 -37.52 -13.49 44.56
N THR A 516 -36.23 -13.49 44.21
CA THR A 516 -35.16 -13.97 45.09
C THR A 516 -35.09 -13.15 46.38
N ALA A 517 -35.27 -11.83 46.29
CA ALA A 517 -35.29 -10.96 47.46
C ALA A 517 -36.52 -11.22 48.35
N PHE A 518 -37.69 -11.50 47.76
CA PHE A 518 -38.91 -11.85 48.50
C PHE A 518 -38.79 -13.19 49.21
N ASP A 519 -38.32 -14.22 48.50
CA ASP A 519 -38.13 -15.55 49.06
C ASP A 519 -37.08 -15.55 50.18
N SER A 520 -36.03 -14.74 50.06
CA SER A 520 -35.06 -14.52 51.14
C SER A 520 -35.68 -13.88 52.39
N ALA A 521 -36.66 -12.99 52.23
CA ALA A 521 -37.39 -12.41 53.35
C ALA A 521 -38.33 -13.42 54.02
N VAL A 522 -39.06 -14.22 53.23
CA VAL A 522 -39.92 -15.30 53.73
C VAL A 522 -39.11 -16.35 54.49
N ALA A 523 -37.94 -16.74 53.99
CA ALA A 523 -37.09 -17.73 54.64
C ALA A 523 -36.60 -17.30 56.03
N ARG A 524 -36.46 -15.98 56.27
CA ARG A 524 -36.04 -15.41 57.57
C ARG A 524 -37.19 -15.18 58.53
N ALA A 525 -38.43 -15.42 58.12
CA ALA A 525 -39.60 -15.03 58.89
C ALA A 525 -40.15 -16.16 59.75
N ASP A 526 -40.47 -15.83 61.00
CA ASP A 526 -41.20 -16.72 61.92
C ASP A 526 -42.74 -16.57 61.78
N GLY A 527 -43.24 -15.89 60.73
CA GLY A 527 -44.65 -15.58 60.49
C GLY A 527 -44.87 -14.77 59.20
N ASP A 528 -46.01 -14.07 59.10
CA ASP A 528 -46.33 -13.24 57.93
C ASP A 528 -45.32 -12.09 57.79
N VAL A 529 -44.78 -11.90 56.58
CA VAL A 529 -43.81 -10.85 56.23
C VAL A 529 -44.49 -9.73 55.47
N THR A 530 -44.09 -8.49 55.71
CA THR A 530 -44.44 -7.32 54.89
C THR A 530 -43.18 -6.74 54.25
N ILE A 531 -43.23 -6.49 52.93
CA ILE A 531 -42.13 -5.89 52.17
C ILE A 531 -42.55 -4.52 51.64
N GLN A 532 -41.81 -3.49 52.01
CA GLN A 532 -41.96 -2.13 51.53
C GLN A 532 -40.93 -1.84 50.43
N ILE A 533 -41.39 -1.42 49.25
CA ILE A 533 -40.55 -1.06 48.11
C ILE A 533 -40.66 0.44 47.87
N GLY A 534 -39.55 1.16 47.90
CA GLY A 534 -39.54 2.62 47.73
C GLY A 534 -38.41 3.13 46.85
N LEU A 535 -38.52 4.38 46.42
CA LEU A 535 -37.53 5.04 45.56
C LEU A 535 -36.53 5.88 46.37
N VAL A 536 -35.27 5.92 45.95
CA VAL A 536 -34.19 6.71 46.58
C VAL A 536 -33.44 7.57 45.55
N GLY A 537 -32.80 8.64 46.03
CA GLY A 537 -31.95 9.51 45.21
C GLY A 537 -32.68 10.61 44.42
N PHE A 538 -34.01 10.74 44.58
CA PHE A 538 -34.78 11.78 43.88
C PHE A 538 -34.77 13.17 44.57
N GLU A 539 -34.52 13.23 45.87
CA GLU A 539 -34.64 14.47 46.66
C GLU A 539 -33.29 15.13 47.00
N ASP A 540 -32.22 14.33 47.13
CA ASP A 540 -30.91 14.79 47.65
C ASP A 540 -29.78 14.85 46.59
N GLY A 541 -30.08 14.62 45.31
CA GLY A 541 -29.08 14.63 44.22
C GLY A 541 -28.08 13.47 44.26
N GLY A 542 -28.31 12.46 45.10
CA GLY A 542 -27.54 11.21 45.13
C GLY A 542 -27.86 10.27 43.97
N SER A 543 -27.17 9.13 43.92
CA SER A 543 -27.43 8.07 42.94
C SER A 543 -28.89 7.59 43.02
N ARG A 544 -29.55 7.51 41.86
CA ARG A 544 -30.95 7.08 41.75
C ARG A 544 -31.04 5.58 41.94
N GLY A 545 -32.09 5.13 42.61
CA GLY A 545 -32.26 3.74 42.95
C GLY A 545 -33.60 3.41 43.58
N PHE A 546 -33.72 2.17 44.04
CA PHE A 546 -34.86 1.68 44.80
C PHE A 546 -34.37 0.82 45.97
N PHE A 547 -35.22 0.66 46.98
CA PHE A 547 -34.93 -0.21 48.11
C PHE A 547 -36.09 -1.15 48.36
N LEU A 548 -35.77 -2.31 48.92
CA LEU A 548 -36.69 -3.27 49.51
C LEU A 548 -36.44 -3.29 51.02
N LEU A 549 -37.49 -3.17 51.81
CA LEU A 549 -37.44 -3.20 53.26
C LEU A 549 -38.44 -4.23 53.79
N ASP A 550 -37.94 -5.33 54.35
CA ASP A 550 -38.77 -6.33 55.04
C ASP A 550 -38.87 -6.07 56.55
N ASP A 551 -39.82 -6.73 57.21
CA ASP A 551 -39.97 -6.82 58.66
C ASP A 551 -39.61 -8.20 59.24
N ALA A 552 -38.91 -9.03 58.47
CA ALA A 552 -38.38 -10.32 58.91
C ALA A 552 -37.14 -10.13 59.81
N ALA A 553 -36.60 -11.21 60.37
CA ALA A 553 -35.48 -11.14 61.32
C ALA A 553 -34.27 -10.38 60.74
N GLU A 554 -33.70 -9.45 61.52
CA GLU A 554 -32.54 -8.64 61.11
C GLU A 554 -31.34 -9.52 60.78
N ILE A 555 -30.65 -9.18 59.68
CA ILE A 555 -29.31 -9.70 59.43
C ILE A 555 -28.34 -8.96 60.38
N PRO A 556 -27.53 -9.66 61.18
CA PRO A 556 -26.53 -9.03 62.02
C PRO A 556 -25.61 -8.10 61.21
N PRO A 557 -25.25 -6.89 61.70
CA PRO A 557 -24.44 -5.93 60.95
C PRO A 557 -23.08 -6.45 60.46
N ASN A 558 -22.49 -7.38 61.21
CA ASN A 558 -21.25 -8.06 60.84
C ASN A 558 -21.41 -9.10 59.71
N ALA A 559 -22.65 -9.38 59.30
CA ALA A 559 -23.00 -10.32 58.24
C ALA A 559 -23.52 -9.62 56.96
N HIS A 560 -23.68 -8.29 56.93
CA HIS A 560 -24.22 -7.57 55.77
C HIS A 560 -23.37 -7.73 54.50
N GLU A 561 -22.06 -7.53 54.60
CA GLU A 561 -21.14 -7.78 53.47
C GLU A 561 -21.00 -9.29 53.16
N ARG A 562 -21.08 -10.15 54.19
CA ARG A 562 -20.90 -11.61 54.06
C ARG A 562 -22.04 -12.30 53.30
N VAL A 563 -23.26 -11.80 53.46
CA VAL A 563 -24.45 -12.35 52.80
C VAL A 563 -24.53 -11.90 51.33
N LEU A 564 -23.80 -10.84 50.98
CA LEU A 564 -23.61 -10.37 49.61
C LEU A 564 -22.33 -10.92 48.95
N ASP A 565 -21.37 -11.40 49.74
CA ASP A 565 -20.08 -11.92 49.29
C ASP A 565 -19.68 -13.12 50.16
N PRO A 566 -20.15 -14.34 49.84
CA PRO A 566 -19.81 -15.53 50.59
C PRO A 566 -18.36 -15.92 50.28
N THR A 567 -17.39 -15.25 50.91
CA THR A 567 -15.98 -15.62 50.85
C THR A 567 -15.46 -16.07 52.22
N ARG A 568 -14.72 -17.19 52.17
CA ARG A 568 -13.78 -17.76 53.15
C ARG A 568 -13.86 -17.23 54.58
N ASP A 569 -14.21 -18.13 55.50
CA ASP A 569 -14.05 -18.05 56.96
C ASP A 569 -15.29 -17.54 57.75
N ASP A 570 -16.27 -18.43 58.02
CA ASP A 570 -16.79 -18.70 59.38
C ASP A 570 -18.14 -19.49 59.40
N ASP A 571 -18.22 -20.45 60.32
CA ASP A 571 -19.23 -21.52 60.57
C ASP A 571 -20.69 -21.10 60.87
N THR A 572 -21.20 -19.98 60.36
CA THR A 572 -22.56 -19.48 60.73
C THR A 572 -23.43 -18.96 59.59
N ALA A 573 -23.11 -19.25 58.32
CA ALA A 573 -23.89 -18.75 57.19
C ALA A 573 -25.23 -19.51 57.02
N ILE A 574 -26.31 -18.88 57.50
CA ILE A 574 -27.70 -19.23 57.18
C ILE A 574 -27.95 -18.76 55.72
N ASP A 575 -28.28 -19.69 54.81
CA ASP A 575 -28.87 -19.47 53.46
C ASP A 575 -28.38 -18.23 52.66
N GLY A 576 -27.07 -18.10 52.47
CA GLY A 576 -26.43 -16.93 51.86
C GLY A 576 -26.50 -16.81 50.31
N LEU A 577 -27.08 -17.78 49.59
CA LEU A 577 -26.99 -17.78 48.12
C LEU A 577 -27.97 -16.81 47.44
N GLY A 578 -29.17 -16.60 48.02
CA GLY A 578 -30.20 -15.75 47.42
C GLY A 578 -29.79 -14.28 47.35
N LEU A 579 -29.24 -13.72 48.43
CA LEU A 579 -28.81 -12.31 48.44
C LEU A 579 -27.53 -12.08 47.63
N ALA A 580 -26.65 -13.08 47.53
CA ALA A 580 -25.54 -13.07 46.59
C ALA A 580 -26.03 -13.05 45.12
N LEU A 581 -27.12 -13.78 44.80
CA LEU A 581 -27.75 -13.73 43.48
C LEU A 581 -28.39 -12.36 43.18
N VAL A 582 -29.07 -11.75 44.17
CA VAL A 582 -29.61 -10.38 44.06
C VAL A 582 -28.50 -9.39 43.70
N ARG A 583 -27.34 -9.49 44.37
CA ARG A 583 -26.17 -8.66 44.05
C ARG A 583 -25.62 -8.97 42.66
N ALA A 584 -25.45 -10.24 42.30
CA ALA A 584 -24.94 -10.62 40.98
C ALA A 584 -25.82 -10.10 39.84
N ILE A 585 -27.15 -10.13 40.00
CA ILE A 585 -28.08 -9.57 39.00
C ILE A 585 -28.00 -8.04 38.97
N ALA A 586 -27.83 -7.37 40.12
CA ALA A 586 -27.66 -5.92 40.18
C ALA A 586 -26.34 -5.47 39.53
N GLU A 587 -25.22 -6.12 39.87
CA GLU A 587 -23.90 -5.84 39.28
C GLU A 587 -23.89 -6.11 37.77
N ALA A 588 -24.56 -7.17 37.32
CA ALA A 588 -24.75 -7.41 35.89
C ALA A 588 -25.46 -6.23 35.20
N HIS A 589 -26.34 -5.51 35.88
CA HIS A 589 -27.01 -4.31 35.36
C HIS A 589 -26.23 -3.00 35.55
N ASP A 590 -24.98 -3.07 36.00
CA ASP A 590 -24.15 -1.92 36.40
C ASP A 590 -24.73 -1.15 37.59
N TRP A 591 -25.46 -1.83 38.48
CA TRP A 591 -26.03 -1.25 39.69
C TRP A 591 -25.26 -1.67 40.94
N GLU A 592 -25.24 -0.79 41.93
CA GLU A 592 -24.64 -1.07 43.23
C GLU A 592 -25.71 -1.66 44.17
N CYS A 593 -25.43 -2.78 44.81
CA CYS A 593 -26.34 -3.43 45.77
C CYS A 593 -25.74 -3.42 47.18
N THR A 594 -26.50 -2.94 48.16
CA THR A 594 -26.08 -2.85 49.56
C THR A 594 -27.16 -3.40 50.49
N VAL A 595 -26.75 -3.97 51.63
CA VAL A 595 -27.65 -4.48 52.66
C VAL A 595 -27.38 -3.74 53.97
N SER A 596 -28.44 -3.35 54.66
CA SER A 596 -28.38 -2.61 55.92
C SER A 596 -29.57 -2.96 56.82
N ASN A 597 -29.52 -2.59 58.10
CA ASN A 597 -30.69 -2.76 58.98
C ASN A 597 -31.71 -1.65 58.73
N GLY A 598 -32.96 -2.07 58.56
CA GLY A 598 -34.11 -1.20 58.40
C GLY A 598 -34.51 -0.47 59.68
N ALA A 599 -35.15 0.68 59.54
CA ALA A 599 -35.65 1.45 60.68
C ALA A 599 -36.80 0.75 61.44
N ASN A 600 -37.42 -0.27 60.82
CA ASN A 600 -38.47 -1.12 61.39
C ASN A 600 -37.91 -2.34 62.15
N GLY A 601 -36.60 -2.54 62.16
CA GLY A 601 -35.97 -3.73 62.73
C GLY A 601 -36.03 -4.97 61.84
N GLY A 602 -36.14 -4.79 60.52
CA GLY A 602 -35.91 -5.84 59.52
C GLY A 602 -34.75 -5.51 58.59
N THR A 603 -34.68 -6.15 57.42
CA THR A 603 -33.55 -5.98 56.48
C THR A 603 -33.89 -5.01 55.34
N ARG A 604 -32.95 -4.12 55.02
CA ARG A 604 -33.04 -3.16 53.92
C ARG A 604 -32.02 -3.49 52.84
N ILE A 605 -32.50 -3.91 51.68
CA ILE A 605 -31.72 -4.11 50.46
C ILE A 605 -31.86 -2.86 49.59
N GLU A 606 -30.76 -2.20 49.27
CA GLU A 606 -30.77 -0.95 48.53
C GLU A 606 -29.94 -1.06 47.25
N ILE A 607 -30.58 -0.79 46.11
CA ILE A 607 -30.00 -0.84 44.77
C ILE A 607 -29.86 0.58 44.24
N ARG A 608 -28.64 0.98 43.92
CA ARG A 608 -28.22 2.33 43.50
C ARG A 608 -27.60 2.32 42.11
N ASP A 609 -27.37 3.52 41.58
CA ASP A 609 -26.83 3.77 40.23
C ASP A 609 -27.70 3.28 39.07
N VAL A 610 -29.01 3.20 39.30
CA VAL A 610 -30.00 2.94 38.26
C VAL A 610 -30.21 4.22 37.43
N THR A 611 -29.29 4.50 36.53
CA THR A 611 -29.26 5.74 35.71
C THR A 611 -30.52 5.96 34.87
N THR A 612 -31.20 4.88 34.50
CA THR A 612 -32.43 4.91 33.70
C THR A 612 -33.72 5.02 34.52
N LEU A 613 -33.62 5.09 35.85
CA LEU A 613 -34.78 5.18 36.74
C LEU A 613 -35.44 6.56 36.63
N GLU A 614 -36.71 6.54 36.23
CA GLU A 614 -37.57 7.72 36.08
C GLU A 614 -38.80 7.57 36.97
N ARG A 615 -39.00 8.51 37.90
CA ARG A 615 -40.22 8.58 38.71
C ARG A 615 -41.40 8.94 37.82
N ARG A 616 -42.48 8.17 37.92
CA ARG A 616 -43.75 8.46 37.27
C ARG A 616 -44.61 9.23 38.26
N LEU A 617 -45.04 10.42 37.85
CA LEU A 617 -46.12 11.13 38.54
C LEU A 617 -47.43 10.48 38.09
N GLU A 618 -48.30 10.14 39.05
CA GLU A 618 -49.64 9.58 38.80
C GLU A 618 -50.48 10.44 37.86
#